data_AF-A0A9W7G8X4-F1
#
_entry.id   AF-A0A9W7G8X4-F1
#
_cell.length_a   1.000
_cell.length_b   1.000
_cell.length_c   1.000
_cell.angle_alpha   90.00
_cell.angle_beta   90.00
_cell.angle_gamma   90.00
#
_symmetry.space_group_name_H-M   'P 1'
#
loop_
_entity.id
_entity.type
_entity.pdbx_description
1 polymer ?
#
loop_
_entity_poly.entity_id
_entity_poly.type
_entity_poly.pdbx_seq_one_letter_code
_entity_poly.pdbx_strand_id
1 'polypeptide(L)'
;MVNPFKKDDEEPLKQKLLKLGLAAFLSYGFVSNMTYAVLLSCSYFVFTKKTGITPLTPGQRANFLAVYTGFFVLNNFLRPVRLAVAASFAPYMERVIVKIQKKLNCGRPVATGVVIFLFNIVGTFAAMYAGLNLAALFSGVPVEFSRLVR
;
A
#
# COMPACT_ATOMS: atom_id res chain seq x y z
N MET A 1 -20.64 -38.67 28.10
CA MET A 1 -19.84 -37.94 29.11
C MET A 1 -19.00 -36.90 28.37
N VAL A 2 -19.39 -35.63 28.46
CA VAL A 2 -18.64 -34.51 27.89
C VAL A 2 -17.51 -34.20 28.85
N ASN A 3 -16.26 -34.34 28.40
CA ASN A 3 -15.08 -34.10 29.24
C ASN A 3 -14.90 -32.58 29.44
N PRO A 4 -15.08 -32.04 30.67
CA PRO A 4 -15.05 -30.60 30.94
C PRO A 4 -13.63 -30.01 30.96
N PHE A 5 -12.59 -30.83 30.73
CA PHE A 5 -11.18 -30.43 30.68
C PHE A 5 -10.58 -30.51 29.28
N LYS A 6 -11.38 -30.36 28.22
CA LYS A 6 -10.81 -30.04 26.91
C LYS A 6 -10.34 -28.59 26.97
N LYS A 7 -9.12 -28.42 27.48
CA LYS A 7 -8.36 -27.17 27.44
C LYS A 7 -8.37 -26.75 25.97
N ASP A 8 -9.13 -25.71 25.64
CA ASP A 8 -9.08 -25.12 24.30
C ASP A 8 -7.61 -24.99 23.93
N ASP A 9 -7.20 -25.56 22.79
CA ASP A 9 -5.81 -25.60 22.34
C ASP A 9 -5.29 -24.16 22.20
N GLU A 10 -4.84 -23.59 23.31
CA GLU A 10 -4.38 -22.22 23.38
C GLU A 10 -3.06 -22.17 22.61
N GLU A 11 -3.12 -21.65 21.39
CA GLU A 11 -1.91 -21.46 20.60
C GLU A 11 -0.88 -20.73 21.47
N PRO A 12 0.36 -21.24 21.56
CA PRO A 12 1.37 -20.69 22.45
C PRO A 12 1.54 -19.21 22.15
N LEU A 13 1.67 -18.37 23.19
CA LEU A 13 1.72 -16.91 23.10
C LEU A 13 2.64 -16.42 21.96
N LYS A 14 3.78 -17.09 21.75
CA LYS A 14 4.70 -16.83 20.64
C LYS A 14 4.02 -16.91 19.27
N GLN A 15 3.22 -17.92 18.98
CA GLN A 15 2.50 -18.07 17.71
C GLN A 15 1.42 -17.00 17.55
N LYS A 16 0.68 -16.66 18.60
CA LYS A 16 -0.29 -15.55 18.59
C LYS A 16 0.41 -14.22 18.28
N LEU A 17 1.52 -13.93 18.96
CA LEU A 17 2.33 -12.73 18.73
C LEU A 17 2.91 -12.68 17.32
N LEU A 18 3.40 -13.80 16.79
CA LEU A 18 3.90 -13.89 15.42
C LEU A 18 2.81 -13.59 14.39
N LYS A 19 1.60 -14.14 14.57
CA LYS A 19 0.46 -13.87 13.69
C LYS A 19 0.05 -12.40 13.73
N LEU A 20 -0.07 -11.82 14.93
CA LEU A 20 -0.37 -10.40 15.13
C LEU A 20 0.71 -9.50 14.52
N GLY A 21 1.99 -9.82 14.73
CA GLY A 21 3.12 -9.07 14.17
C GLY A 21 3.14 -9.12 12.64
N LEU A 22 2.87 -10.28 12.04
CA LEU A 22 2.79 -10.45 10.60
C LEU A 22 1.63 -9.65 9.99
N ALA A 23 0.45 -9.69 10.63
CA ALA A 23 -0.72 -8.93 10.17
C ALA A 23 -0.51 -7.41 10.32
N ALA A 24 0.12 -6.96 11.41
CA ALA A 24 0.48 -5.56 11.62
C ALA A 24 1.52 -5.08 10.59
N PHE A 25 2.55 -5.89 10.31
CA PHE A 25 3.54 -5.59 9.27
C PHE A 25 2.90 -5.49 7.88
N LEU A 26 2.02 -6.43 7.54
CA LEU A 26 1.32 -6.46 6.26
C LEU A 26 0.40 -5.25 6.08
N SER A 27 -0.34 -4.92 7.13
CA SER A 27 -1.18 -3.72 7.20
C SER A 27 -0.34 -2.46 7.02
N TYR A 28 0.80 -2.36 7.70
CA TYR A 28 1.71 -1.23 7.59
C TYR A 28 2.27 -1.08 6.17
N GLY A 29 2.74 -2.17 5.55
CA GLY A 29 3.22 -2.17 4.18
C GLY A 29 2.17 -1.62 3.21
N PHE A 30 0.94 -2.10 3.32
CA PHE A 30 -0.16 -1.63 2.48
C PHE A 30 -0.49 -0.14 2.71
N VAL A 31 -0.69 0.29 3.96
CA VAL A 31 -1.01 1.70 4.27
C VAL A 31 0.12 2.63 3.85
N SER A 32 1.37 2.20 4.03
CA SER A 32 2.56 2.90 3.57
C SER A 32 2.52 3.10 2.05
N ASN A 33 2.35 2.02 1.31
CA ASN A 33 2.32 2.06 -0.15
C ASN A 33 1.18 2.93 -0.68
N MET A 34 0.00 2.87 -0.06
CA MET A 34 -1.12 3.75 -0.42
C MET A 34 -0.80 5.22 -0.18
N THR A 35 -0.17 5.54 0.95
CA THR A 35 0.21 6.93 1.26
C THR A 35 1.22 7.46 0.24
N TYR A 36 2.20 6.63 -0.16
CA TYR A 36 3.15 7.00 -1.21
C TYR A 36 2.49 7.15 -2.58
N ALA A 37 1.56 6.26 -2.95
CA ALA A 37 0.82 6.36 -4.20
C ALA A 37 0.00 7.66 -4.29
N VAL A 38 -0.67 8.05 -3.19
CA VAL A 38 -1.42 9.30 -3.12
C VAL A 38 -0.49 10.51 -3.22
N LEU A 39 0.62 10.53 -2.48
CA LEU A 39 1.57 11.65 -2.54
C LEU A 39 2.24 11.78 -3.90
N LEU A 40 2.58 10.66 -4.54
CA LEU A 40 3.09 10.67 -5.90
C LEU A 40 2.06 11.30 -6.84
N SER A 41 0.80 10.90 -6.73
CA SER A 41 -0.30 11.45 -7.55
C SER A 41 -0.51 12.95 -7.30
N CYS A 42 -0.47 13.39 -6.04
CA CYS A 42 -0.52 14.81 -5.68
C CYS A 42 0.67 15.59 -6.24
N SER A 43 1.89 15.06 -6.12
CA SER A 43 3.08 15.70 -6.67
C SER A 43 3.02 15.81 -8.20
N TYR A 44 2.48 14.78 -8.86
CA TYR A 44 2.26 14.77 -10.31
C TYR A 44 1.23 15.82 -10.72
N PHE A 45 0.10 15.88 -10.00
CA PHE A 45 -0.94 16.89 -10.22
C PHE A 45 -0.40 18.31 -10.05
N VAL A 46 0.29 18.61 -8.94
CA VAL A 46 0.85 19.93 -8.66
C VAL A 46 1.87 20.34 -9.72
N PHE A 47 2.75 19.42 -10.12
CA PHE A 47 3.72 19.68 -11.17
C PHE A 47 3.04 19.98 -12.51
N THR A 48 2.15 19.09 -12.97
CA THR A 48 1.47 19.22 -14.26
C THR A 48 0.56 20.43 -14.33
N LYS A 49 -0.15 20.77 -13.25
CA LYS A 49 -0.95 22.00 -13.17
C LYS A 49 -0.10 23.27 -13.25
N LYS A 50 1.10 23.27 -12.65
CA LYS A 50 1.97 24.44 -12.64
C LYS A 50 2.72 24.64 -13.96
N THR A 51 3.16 23.56 -14.59
CA THR A 51 4.03 23.63 -15.78
C THR A 51 3.29 23.42 -17.09
N GLY A 52 2.08 22.85 -17.06
CA GLY A 52 1.32 22.46 -18.25
C GLY A 52 1.92 21.28 -19.01
N ILE A 53 3.01 20.68 -18.52
CA ILE A 53 3.74 19.59 -19.18
C ILE A 53 3.92 18.41 -18.24
N THR A 54 3.90 17.21 -18.81
CA THR A 54 4.10 15.99 -18.05
C THR A 54 5.55 15.89 -17.53
N PRO A 55 5.77 15.44 -16.27
CA PRO A 55 7.11 15.21 -15.74
C PRO A 55 7.85 14.06 -16.46
N LEU A 56 7.13 13.30 -17.29
CA LEU A 56 7.70 12.27 -18.16
C LEU A 56 8.45 12.87 -19.36
N THR A 57 8.34 14.19 -19.61
CA THR A 57 9.07 14.89 -20.66
C THR A 57 10.58 14.91 -20.37
N PRO A 58 11.45 14.64 -21.36
CA PRO A 58 12.90 14.74 -21.19
C PRO A 58 13.30 16.09 -20.58
N GLY A 59 14.19 16.08 -19.58
CA GLY A 59 14.68 17.28 -18.89
C GLY A 59 13.82 17.79 -17.72
N GLN A 60 12.56 17.36 -17.58
CA GLN A 60 11.68 17.85 -16.49
C GLN A 60 11.68 16.97 -15.23
N ARG A 61 12.31 15.80 -15.29
CA ARG A 61 12.37 14.83 -14.18
C ARG A 61 13.03 15.41 -12.92
N ALA A 62 14.06 16.24 -13.07
CA ALA A 62 14.73 16.89 -11.94
C ALA A 62 13.81 17.90 -11.22
N ASN A 63 13.08 18.72 -11.98
CA ASN A 63 12.12 19.67 -11.44
C ASN A 63 10.95 18.96 -10.75
N PHE A 64 10.50 17.85 -11.33
CA PHE A 64 9.50 16.99 -10.69
C PHE A 64 10.02 16.38 -9.38
N LEU A 65 11.27 15.90 -9.37
CA LEU A 65 11.87 15.32 -8.19
C LEU A 65 11.95 16.34 -7.04
N ALA A 66 12.19 17.62 -7.33
CA ALA A 66 12.15 18.68 -6.32
C ALA A 66 10.76 18.81 -5.67
N VAL A 67 9.70 18.84 -6.48
CA VAL A 67 8.31 18.87 -5.97
C VAL A 67 7.99 17.61 -5.17
N TYR A 68 8.33 16.44 -5.72
CA TYR A 68 8.14 15.15 -5.05
C TYR A 68 8.90 15.07 -3.72
N THR A 69 10.11 15.63 -3.65
CA THR A 69 10.93 15.64 -2.43
C THR A 69 10.26 16.46 -1.32
N GLY A 70 9.61 17.58 -1.66
CA GLY A 70 8.81 18.33 -0.69
C GLY A 70 7.70 17.48 -0.07
N PHE A 71 6.93 16.78 -0.91
CA PHE A 71 5.91 15.84 -0.45
C PHE A 71 6.49 14.64 0.31
N PHE A 72 7.68 14.17 -0.07
CA PHE A 72 8.38 13.10 0.62
C PHE A 72 8.81 13.52 2.03
N VAL A 73 9.29 14.74 2.22
CA VAL A 73 9.62 15.26 3.56
C VAL A 73 8.37 15.33 4.42
N LEU A 74 7.25 15.85 3.89
CA LEU A 74 5.95 15.84 4.60
C LEU A 74 5.51 14.42 4.97
N ASN A 75 5.77 13.44 4.09
CA ASN A 75 5.46 12.05 4.35
C ASN A 75 6.20 11.46 5.55
N ASN A 76 7.41 11.94 5.84
CA ASN A 76 8.18 11.48 7.00
C ASN A 76 7.50 11.87 8.32
N PHE A 77 6.82 13.02 8.37
CA PHE A 77 6.02 13.43 9.53
C PHE A 77 4.75 12.58 9.70
N LEU A 78 4.24 11.99 8.62
CA LEU A 78 3.07 11.10 8.66
C LEU A 78 3.41 9.67 9.11
N ARG A 79 4.67 9.35 9.40
CA ARG A 79 5.08 8.00 9.83
C ARG A 79 4.35 7.52 11.11
N PRO A 80 4.20 8.32 12.18
CA PRO A 80 3.47 7.86 13.37
C PRO A 80 1.98 7.63 13.08
N VAL A 81 1.36 8.52 12.30
CA VAL A 81 -0.04 8.39 11.87
C VAL A 81 -0.22 7.11 11.05
N ARG A 82 0.73 6.79 10.17
CA ARG A 82 0.73 5.57 9.38
C ARG A 82 0.77 4.31 10.24
N LEU A 83 1.58 4.30 11.30
CA LEU A 83 1.61 3.19 12.25
C LEU A 83 0.28 3.03 12.97
N ALA A 84 -0.34 4.14 13.40
CA ALA A 84 -1.66 4.11 14.04
C ALA A 84 -2.75 3.58 13.10
N VAL A 85 -2.78 4.07 11.85
CA VAL A 85 -3.72 3.59 10.83
C VAL A 85 -3.47 2.11 10.53
N ALA A 86 -2.21 1.70 10.37
CA ALA A 86 -1.85 0.30 10.14
C ALA A 86 -2.29 -0.61 11.29
N ALA A 87 -2.11 -0.19 12.54
CA ALA A 87 -2.57 -0.93 13.70
C ALA A 87 -4.09 -1.11 13.68
N SER A 88 -4.84 -0.05 13.33
CA SER A 88 -6.30 -0.12 13.20
C SER A 88 -6.78 -1.03 12.06
N PHE A 89 -5.99 -1.16 10.99
CA PHE A 89 -6.31 -1.98 9.81
C PHE A 89 -5.83 -3.44 9.91
N ALA A 90 -4.96 -3.75 10.89
CA ALA A 90 -4.47 -5.10 11.13
C ALA A 90 -5.58 -6.18 11.28
N PRO A 91 -6.67 -5.98 12.05
CA PRO A 91 -7.75 -6.96 12.13
C PRO A 91 -8.49 -7.16 10.79
N TYR A 92 -8.52 -6.13 9.92
CA TYR A 92 -9.11 -6.27 8.59
C TYR A 92 -8.24 -7.18 7.71
N MET A 93 -6.92 -6.97 7.72
CA MET A 93 -5.97 -7.80 6.97
C MET A 93 -6.00 -9.26 7.40
N GLU A 94 -6.12 -9.52 8.70
CA GLU A 94 -6.30 -10.87 9.24
C GLU A 94 -7.56 -11.56 8.67
N ARG A 95 -8.69 -10.85 8.57
CA ARG A 95 -9.92 -11.39 7.95
C ARG A 95 -9.73 -11.69 6.46
N VAL A 96 -8.98 -10.86 5.74
CA VAL A 96 -8.68 -11.09 4.31
C VAL A 96 -7.81 -12.33 4.14
N ILE A 97 -6.77 -12.51 4.97
CA ILE A 97 -5.93 -13.71 4.96
C ILE A 97 -6.78 -14.95 5.20
N VAL A 98 -7.66 -14.94 6.21
CA VAL A 98 -8.55 -16.09 6.49
C VAL A 98 -9.52 -16.36 5.33
N LYS A 99 -10.06 -15.33 4.67
CA LYS A 99 -10.91 -15.50 3.48
C LYS A 99 -10.14 -16.15 2.33
N ILE A 100 -8.92 -15.69 2.06
CA ILE A 100 -8.07 -16.24 1.00
C ILE A 100 -7.65 -17.66 1.35
N GLN A 101 -7.31 -17.92 2.61
CA GLN A 101 -6.98 -19.25 3.10
C GLN A 101 -8.14 -20.23 2.87
N LYS A 102 -9.38 -19.83 3.21
CA LYS A 102 -10.59 -20.65 2.98
C LYS A 102 -10.87 -20.86 1.49
N LYS A 103 -10.67 -19.84 0.66
CA LYS A 103 -10.98 -19.90 -0.78
C LYS A 103 -9.95 -20.73 -1.56
N LEU A 104 -8.69 -20.64 -1.21
CA LEU A 104 -7.58 -21.37 -1.86
C LEU A 104 -7.27 -22.72 -1.19
N ASN A 105 -7.93 -23.01 -0.06
CA ASN A 105 -7.71 -24.21 0.76
C ASN A 105 -6.22 -24.52 0.99
N CYS A 106 -5.45 -23.48 1.32
CA CYS A 106 -3.99 -23.54 1.40
C CYS A 106 -3.49 -23.29 2.83
N GLY A 107 -2.21 -23.63 3.07
CA GLY A 107 -1.54 -23.33 4.33
C GLY A 107 -1.49 -21.82 4.61
N ARG A 108 -1.61 -21.45 5.88
CA ARG A 108 -1.62 -20.05 6.32
C ARG A 108 -0.40 -19.22 5.85
N PRO A 109 0.83 -19.74 5.80
CA PRO A 109 1.97 -19.01 5.24
C PRO A 109 1.79 -18.64 3.76
N VAL A 110 1.22 -19.55 2.97
CA VAL A 110 0.97 -19.35 1.54
C VAL A 110 -0.13 -18.31 1.35
N ALA A 111 -1.23 -18.41 2.09
CA ALA A 111 -2.32 -17.42 2.05
C ALA A 111 -1.81 -16.01 2.39
N THR A 112 -0.97 -15.88 3.42
CA THR A 112 -0.35 -14.59 3.76
C THR A 112 0.57 -14.09 2.64
N GLY A 113 1.41 -14.95 2.06
CA GLY A 113 2.26 -14.57 0.92
C GLY A 113 1.47 -14.05 -0.27
N VAL A 114 0.35 -14.70 -0.60
CA VAL A 114 -0.58 -14.25 -1.65
C VAL A 114 -1.17 -12.90 -1.33
N VAL A 115 -1.60 -12.67 -0.08
CA VAL A 115 -2.13 -11.36 0.36
C VAL A 115 -1.06 -10.28 0.25
N ILE A 116 0.20 -10.58 0.65
CA ILE A 116 1.32 -9.64 0.50
C ILE A 116 1.48 -9.25 -0.96
N PHE A 117 1.57 -10.23 -1.85
CA PHE A 117 1.75 -9.99 -3.28
C PHE A 117 0.59 -9.18 -3.87
N LEU A 118 -0.65 -9.58 -3.59
CA LEU A 118 -1.82 -8.88 -4.11
C LEU A 118 -1.95 -7.46 -3.57
N PHE A 119 -1.81 -7.22 -2.27
CA PHE A 119 -2.02 -5.89 -1.71
C PHE A 119 -0.82 -4.97 -1.89
N ASN A 120 0.42 -5.47 -1.71
CA ASN A 120 1.61 -4.62 -1.75
C ASN A 120 2.17 -4.44 -3.15
N ILE A 121 2.01 -5.41 -4.05
CA ILE A 121 2.50 -5.28 -5.42
C ILE A 121 1.34 -4.83 -6.29
N VAL A 122 0.37 -5.72 -6.54
CA VAL A 122 -0.71 -5.46 -7.50
C VAL A 122 -1.55 -4.25 -7.07
N GLY A 123 -1.95 -4.18 -5.80
CA GLY A 123 -2.73 -3.09 -5.25
C GLY A 123 -2.00 -1.75 -5.31
N THR A 124 -0.70 -1.72 -5.03
CA THR A 124 0.11 -0.51 -5.12
C THR A 124 0.24 -0.02 -6.56
N PHE A 125 0.58 -0.90 -7.51
CA PHE A 125 0.67 -0.52 -8.91
C PHE A 125 -0.67 -0.04 -9.46
N ALA A 126 -1.77 -0.72 -9.11
CA ALA A 126 -3.11 -0.31 -9.49
C ALA A 126 -3.48 1.07 -8.90
N ALA A 127 -3.17 1.31 -7.63
CA ALA A 127 -3.44 2.59 -6.97
C ALA A 127 -2.59 3.73 -7.55
N MET A 128 -1.33 3.48 -7.85
CA MET A 128 -0.45 4.45 -8.52
C MET A 128 -0.98 4.77 -9.92
N TYR A 129 -1.33 3.74 -10.70
CA TYR A 129 -1.88 3.95 -12.04
C TYR A 129 -3.19 4.74 -12.00
N ALA A 130 -4.12 4.36 -11.10
CA ALA A 130 -5.38 5.08 -10.92
C ALA A 130 -5.15 6.53 -10.46
N GLY A 131 -4.24 6.75 -9.50
CA GLY A 131 -3.92 8.07 -8.99
C GLY A 131 -3.28 8.99 -10.04
N LEU A 132 -2.39 8.46 -10.89
CA LEU A 132 -1.82 9.21 -12.01
C LEU A 132 -2.87 9.55 -13.08
N ASN A 133 -3.78 8.62 -13.39
CA ASN A 133 -4.88 8.88 -14.32
C ASN A 133 -5.86 9.92 -13.76
N LEU A 134 -6.19 9.86 -12.47
CA LEU A 134 -6.99 10.89 -11.81
C LEU A 134 -6.27 12.24 -11.82
N ALA A 135 -4.98 12.27 -11.49
CA ALA A 135 -4.18 13.48 -11.53
C ALA A 135 -4.15 14.09 -12.95
N ALA A 136 -4.05 13.28 -13.99
CA ALA A 136 -4.12 13.72 -15.38
C ALA A 136 -5.50 14.22 -15.78
N LEU A 137 -6.56 13.54 -15.35
CA LEU A 137 -7.93 13.96 -15.60
C LEU A 137 -8.22 15.32 -14.95
N PHE A 138 -7.80 15.52 -13.70
CA PHE A 138 -7.95 16.80 -13.01
C PHE A 138 -6.99 17.87 -13.56
N SER A 139 -5.78 17.49 -13.99
CA SER A 139 -4.80 18.45 -14.54
C SER A 139 -5.16 18.91 -15.95
N GLY A 140 -5.82 18.06 -16.73
CA GLY A 140 -6.07 18.25 -18.16
C GLY A 140 -4.87 17.86 -19.03
N VAL A 141 -3.81 17.31 -18.45
CA VAL A 141 -2.58 16.90 -19.16
C VAL A 141 -2.54 15.37 -19.19
N PRO A 142 -2.57 14.73 -20.38
CA PRO A 142 -2.60 13.27 -20.48
C PRO A 142 -1.31 12.63 -19.96
N VAL A 143 -1.45 11.44 -19.34
CA VAL A 143 -0.28 10.62 -18.96
C VAL A 143 0.26 9.92 -20.20
N GLU A 144 1.23 10.53 -20.87
CA GLU A 144 1.90 9.92 -22.02
C GLU A 144 3.04 8.99 -21.57
N PHE A 145 2.71 7.72 -21.31
CA PHE A 145 3.70 6.69 -20.98
C PHE A 145 4.67 6.37 -22.14
N SER A 146 4.29 6.69 -23.38
CA SER A 146 5.15 6.53 -24.57
C SER A 146 6.44 7.35 -24.50
N ARG A 147 6.47 8.44 -23.71
CA ARG A 147 7.68 9.27 -23.50
C ARG A 147 8.64 8.69 -22.45
N LEU A 148 8.29 7.58 -21.81
CA LEU A 148 9.07 6.96 -20.74
C LEU A 148 10.17 6.01 -21.29
N VAL A 149 10.00 5.50 -22.52
CA VAL A 149 10.84 4.45 -23.14
C VAL A 149 11.79 5.00 -24.25
N ARG A 150 11.78 6.32 -24.50
CA ARG A 150 12.78 7.01 -25.33
C ARG A 150 13.82 7.69 -24.45
#